data_AF-A0A923B670-F1
#
_entry.id   AF-A0A923B670-F1
#
_cell.length_a   1.000
_cell.length_b   1.000
_cell.length_c   1.000
_cell.angle_alpha   90.00
_cell.angle_beta   90.00
_cell.angle_gamma   90.00
#
_symmetry.space_group_name_H-M   'P 1'
#
loop_
_entity.id
_entity.type
_entity.pdbx_description
1 polymer ?
#
loop_
_entity_poly.entity_id
_entity_poly.type
_entity_poly.pdbx_seq_one_letter_code
_entity_poly.pdbx_strand_id
1 'polypeptide(L)'
;MPVYFIGEEDKEYCCIKIGVAKDIEKRRSNLQTGNPSAIRLLGWINTEETFKLERRLHGYFAATRVRGEWFAIDPADILPILMGARSRGFVAKNADAFQIVGCNHDAIPEYLGVWEWGDLEIDECCPFCGCLCGMAFQDASQMYHCINCDVLTDFSELSRREEPED
;
A
#
# COMPACT_ATOMS: atom_id res chain seq x y z
N MET A 1 16.88 2.05 5.70
CA MET A 1 15.77 2.81 6.30
C MET A 1 14.87 3.20 5.16
N PRO A 2 13.62 2.77 5.08
CA PRO A 2 12.70 3.25 4.06
C PRO A 2 12.30 4.72 4.26
N VAL A 3 11.92 5.37 3.15
CA VAL A 3 11.07 6.57 3.18
C VAL A 3 9.63 6.10 3.30
N TYR A 4 8.87 6.62 4.26
CA TYR A 4 7.48 6.23 4.52
C TYR A 4 6.51 7.38 4.28
N PHE A 5 5.24 7.02 4.07
CA PHE A 5 4.12 7.93 3.97
C PHE A 5 3.07 7.54 5.01
N ILE A 6 2.80 8.40 5.99
CA ILE A 6 1.78 8.18 7.03
C ILE A 6 0.70 9.23 6.87
N GLY A 7 -0.55 8.82 6.70
CA GLY A 7 -1.71 9.71 6.62
C GLY A 7 -2.38 9.89 7.99
N GLU A 8 -2.91 11.08 8.23
CA GLU A 8 -3.90 11.36 9.27
C GLU A 8 -5.31 11.09 8.72
N GLU A 9 -6.11 10.37 9.51
CA GLU A 9 -7.51 10.09 9.23
C GLU A 9 -8.35 11.26 9.79
N ASP A 10 -8.39 12.37 9.06
CA ASP A 10 -9.28 13.51 9.32
C ASP A 10 -10.34 13.61 8.21
N LYS A 11 -11.58 13.96 8.58
CA LYS A 11 -12.75 13.97 7.68
C LYS A 11 -12.76 15.16 6.74
N GLU A 12 -12.02 16.22 7.04
CA GLU A 12 -12.01 17.46 6.23
C GLU A 12 -10.80 17.57 5.29
N TYR A 13 -9.63 17.04 5.66
CA TYR A 13 -8.41 17.12 4.84
C TYR A 13 -7.49 15.92 5.09
N CYS A 14 -7.02 15.25 4.04
CA CYS A 14 -5.90 14.31 4.18
C CYS A 14 -4.58 15.07 4.36
N CYS A 15 -3.88 14.75 5.44
CA CYS A 15 -2.53 15.22 5.69
C CYS A 15 -1.57 14.04 5.73
N ILE A 16 -0.55 14.06 4.88
CA ILE A 16 0.45 12.99 4.80
C ILE A 16 1.78 13.49 5.33
N LYS A 17 2.34 12.73 6.26
CA LYS A 17 3.72 12.85 6.72
C LYS A 17 4.65 12.04 5.84
N ILE A 18 5.69 12.70 5.35
CA ILE A 18 6.79 12.04 4.61
C ILE A 18 8.02 12.04 5.51
N GLY A 19 8.54 10.86 5.84
CA GLY A 19 9.70 10.74 6.71
C GLY A 19 10.50 9.46 6.51
N VAL A 20 11.52 9.27 7.33
CA VAL A 20 12.40 8.09 7.29
C VAL A 20 12.43 7.36 8.62
N ALA A 21 12.44 6.03 8.58
CA ALA A 21 12.51 5.22 9.80
C ALA A 21 13.25 3.90 9.55
N LYS A 22 13.85 3.34 10.61
CA LYS A 22 14.31 1.93 10.62
C LYS A 22 13.13 0.99 10.83
N ASP A 23 12.22 1.39 11.70
CA ASP A 23 11.03 0.64 12.09
C ASP A 23 9.84 1.59 11.95
N ILE A 24 9.06 1.40 10.88
CA ILE A 24 7.95 2.28 10.53
C ILE A 24 6.82 2.13 11.55
N GLU A 25 6.49 0.92 11.99
CA GLU A 25 5.39 0.69 12.93
C GLU A 25 5.69 1.25 14.33
N LYS A 26 6.93 1.12 14.80
CA LYS A 26 7.36 1.79 16.04
C LYS A 26 7.32 3.30 15.88
N ARG A 27 7.72 3.83 14.72
CA ARG A 27 7.65 5.28 14.44
C ARG A 27 6.20 5.76 14.40
N ARG A 28 5.29 5.03 13.75
CA ARG A 28 3.86 5.32 13.70
C ARG A 28 3.25 5.31 15.09
N SER A 29 3.49 4.27 15.89
CA SER A 29 3.03 4.21 17.28
C SER A 29 3.49 5.42 18.11
N ASN A 30 4.76 5.82 17.96
CA ASN A 30 5.29 7.02 18.64
C ASN A 30 4.70 8.34 18.13
N LEU A 31 4.28 8.41 16.87
CA LEU A 31 3.61 9.59 16.33
C LEU A 31 2.16 9.66 16.83
N GLN A 32 1.48 8.52 16.97
CA GLN A 32 0.10 8.45 17.44
C GLN A 32 -0.05 8.97 18.88
N THR A 33 0.94 8.77 19.76
CA THR A 33 0.86 9.26 21.15
C THR A 33 0.76 10.78 21.26
N GLY A 34 1.28 11.50 20.27
CA GLY A 34 1.21 12.96 20.18
C GLY A 34 0.17 13.47 19.19
N ASN A 35 -0.62 12.58 18.58
CA ASN A 35 -1.60 12.93 17.55
C ASN A 35 -3.00 12.52 18.00
N PRO A 36 -3.95 13.48 18.13
CA PRO A 36 -5.33 13.15 18.49
C PRO A 36 -6.05 12.39 17.37
N SER A 37 -5.69 12.61 16.11
CA SER A 37 -6.27 11.92 14.95
C SER A 37 -5.59 10.57 14.75
N ALA A 38 -6.35 9.58 14.26
CA ALA A 38 -5.79 8.27 13.94
C ALA A 38 -4.80 8.41 12.77
N ILE A 39 -3.66 7.72 12.86
CA ILE A 39 -2.67 7.72 11.79
C ILE A 39 -2.44 6.33 11.19
N ARG A 40 -2.42 6.28 9.87
CA ARG A 40 -2.29 5.06 9.06
C ARG A 40 -1.02 5.10 8.23
N LEU A 41 -0.34 3.96 8.12
CA LEU A 41 0.73 3.82 7.14
C LEU A 41 0.07 3.66 5.76
N LEU A 42 0.49 4.45 4.78
CA LEU A 42 -0.04 4.39 3.42
C LEU A 42 0.88 3.54 2.53
N GLY A 43 2.19 3.72 2.68
CA GLY A 43 3.20 3.02 1.87
C GLY A 43 4.62 3.43 2.23
N TRP A 44 5.59 2.79 1.58
CA TRP A 44 7.00 3.10 1.77
C TRP A 44 7.86 2.76 0.56
N ILE A 45 9.06 3.35 0.50
CA ILE A 45 10.05 3.10 -0.52
C ILE A 45 11.37 2.66 0.12
N ASN A 46 11.84 1.47 -0.26
CA ASN A 46 13.15 0.94 0.10
C ASN A 46 14.22 1.51 -0.82
N THR A 47 15.13 2.32 -0.30
CA THR A 47 16.25 2.89 -1.08
C THR A 47 17.47 3.11 -0.20
N GLU A 48 18.65 3.01 -0.80
CA GLU A 48 19.92 3.37 -0.15
C GLU A 48 20.07 4.91 -0.03
N GLU A 49 19.49 5.66 -0.97
CA GLU A 49 19.54 7.13 -0.99
C GLU A 49 18.37 7.75 -0.18
N THR A 50 18.06 7.21 1.00
CA THR A 50 16.85 7.53 1.77
C THR A 50 16.66 9.04 1.99
N PHE A 51 17.66 9.72 2.53
CA PHE A 51 17.59 11.16 2.85
C PHE A 51 17.53 12.04 1.60
N LYS A 52 18.11 11.60 0.49
CA LYS A 52 18.05 12.32 -0.79
C LYS A 52 16.65 12.22 -1.39
N LEU A 53 16.04 11.03 -1.32
CA LEU A 53 14.65 10.84 -1.74
C LEU A 53 13.69 11.64 -0.86
N GLU A 54 13.82 11.57 0.47
CA GLU A 54 13.03 12.37 1.41
C GLU A 54 13.11 13.87 1.10
N ARG A 55 14.32 14.42 0.96
CA ARG A 55 14.53 15.84 0.62
C ARG A 55 13.90 16.20 -0.73
N ARG A 56 14.00 15.32 -1.74
CA ARG A 56 13.38 15.52 -3.04
C ARG A 56 11.86 15.59 -2.92
N LEU A 57 11.24 14.68 -2.17
CA LEU A 57 9.80 14.63 -1.96
C LEU A 57 9.30 15.83 -1.17
N HIS A 58 10.02 16.25 -0.12
CA HIS A 58 9.72 17.47 0.61
C HIS A 58 9.80 18.73 -0.25
N GLY A 59 10.68 18.73 -1.26
CA GLY A 59 10.77 19.79 -2.27
C GLY A 59 9.62 19.73 -3.28
N TYR A 60 9.28 18.52 -3.75
CA TYR A 60 8.17 18.29 -4.69
C TYR A 60 6.82 18.76 -4.10
N PHE A 61 6.57 18.46 -2.83
CA PHE A 61 5.35 18.88 -2.12
C PHE A 61 5.54 20.18 -1.31
N ALA A 62 6.56 20.98 -1.58
CA ALA A 62 6.85 22.17 -0.76
C ALA A 62 5.68 23.17 -0.70
N ALA A 63 4.92 23.29 -1.80
CA ALA A 63 3.77 24.18 -1.89
C ALA A 63 2.56 23.74 -1.03
N THR A 64 2.47 22.46 -0.68
CA THR A 64 1.38 21.90 0.14
C THR A 64 1.81 21.65 1.59
N ARG A 65 3.01 22.10 1.98
CA ARG A 65 3.52 21.90 3.33
C ARG A 65 2.67 22.64 4.37
N VAL A 66 2.11 21.89 5.31
CA VAL A 66 1.28 22.41 6.41
C VAL A 66 2.18 22.80 7.58
N ARG A 67 2.92 21.82 8.13
CA ARG A 67 3.80 22.04 9.29
C ARG A 67 4.89 20.97 9.36
N GLY A 68 6.15 21.41 9.41
CA GLY A 68 7.28 20.50 9.49
C GLY A 68 7.33 19.55 8.28
N GLU A 69 7.09 18.27 8.53
CA GLU A 69 7.12 17.18 7.53
C GLU A 69 5.71 16.72 7.11
N TRP A 70 4.67 17.49 7.44
CA TRP A 70 3.27 17.22 7.07
C TRP A 70 2.85 18.05 5.86
N PHE A 71 2.15 17.41 4.93
CA PHE A 71 1.74 17.97 3.64
C PHE A 71 0.24 17.72 3.42
N ALA A 72 -0.48 18.73 2.95
CA ALA A 72 -1.90 18.64 2.56
C ALA A 72 -2.00 18.02 1.16
N ILE A 73 -1.96 16.70 1.11
CA ILE A 73 -1.98 15.87 -0.10
C ILE A 73 -2.73 14.58 0.19
N ASP A 74 -3.24 13.94 -0.86
CA ASP A 74 -4.04 12.72 -0.77
C ASP A 74 -3.22 11.46 -1.06
N PRO A 75 -3.69 10.27 -0.65
CA PRO A 75 -3.08 9.00 -1.03
C PRO A 75 -2.89 8.85 -2.56
N ALA A 76 -3.83 9.39 -3.34
CA ALA A 76 -3.73 9.41 -4.80
C ALA A 76 -2.50 10.19 -5.33
N ASP A 77 -2.02 11.21 -4.59
CA ASP A 77 -0.84 11.99 -4.99
C ASP A 77 0.47 11.22 -4.79
N ILE A 78 0.50 10.29 -3.83
CA ILE A 78 1.70 9.50 -3.52
C ILE A 78 1.74 8.18 -4.30
N LEU A 79 0.59 7.66 -4.76
CA LEU A 79 0.55 6.39 -5.47
C LEU A 79 1.46 6.35 -6.71
N PRO A 80 1.48 7.36 -7.61
CA PRO A 80 2.40 7.37 -8.75
C PRO A 80 3.88 7.36 -8.34
N ILE A 81 4.22 7.96 -7.20
CA ILE A 81 5.58 7.98 -6.65
C ILE A 81 5.97 6.58 -6.17
N LEU A 82 5.06 5.90 -5.46
CA LEU A 82 5.25 4.53 -5.01
C LEU A 82 5.36 3.57 -6.21
N MET A 83 4.48 3.68 -7.21
CA MET A 83 4.51 2.86 -8.43
C MET A 83 5.80 3.08 -9.23
N GLY A 84 6.29 4.32 -9.29
CA GLY A 84 7.56 4.67 -9.94
C GLY A 84 8.78 4.03 -9.26
N ALA A 85 8.68 3.64 -7.99
CA ALA A 85 9.73 2.92 -7.28
C ALA A 85 9.75 1.40 -7.58
N ARG A 86 8.73 0.86 -8.25
CA ARG A 86 8.64 -0.55 -8.70
C ARG A 86 8.90 -1.52 -7.54
N SER A 87 9.88 -2.43 -7.68
CA SER A 87 10.27 -3.41 -6.65
C SER A 87 10.75 -2.81 -5.33
N ARG A 88 10.95 -1.49 -5.28
CA ARG A 88 11.29 -0.76 -4.06
C ARG A 88 10.08 -0.07 -3.42
N GLY A 89 8.97 0.07 -4.14
CA GLY A 89 7.75 0.73 -3.68
C GLY A 89 6.77 -0.28 -3.11
N PHE A 90 6.15 0.09 -1.99
CA PHE A 90 5.20 -0.76 -1.30
C PHE A 90 4.01 0.04 -0.82
N VAL A 91 2.83 -0.59 -0.86
CA VAL A 91 1.64 -0.12 -0.16
C VAL A 91 1.49 -0.85 1.17
N ALA A 92 0.92 -0.16 2.16
CA ALA A 92 0.48 -0.81 3.39
C ALA A 92 -0.80 -1.61 3.10
N LYS A 93 -0.63 -2.92 2.98
CA LYS A 93 -1.75 -3.80 2.65
C LYS A 93 -2.80 -3.83 3.75
N ASN A 94 -4.05 -3.99 3.35
CA ASN A 94 -5.12 -4.36 4.26
C ASN A 94 -4.79 -5.71 4.92
N ALA A 95 -5.04 -5.82 6.23
CA ALA A 95 -4.86 -7.08 6.94
C ALA A 95 -5.77 -8.17 6.35
N ASP A 96 -6.96 -7.76 5.93
CA ASP A 96 -8.04 -8.59 5.41
C ASP A 96 -8.18 -8.52 3.88
N ALA A 97 -7.10 -8.18 3.16
CA ALA A 97 -7.09 -8.18 1.69
C ALA A 97 -7.60 -9.54 1.16
N PHE A 98 -8.44 -9.51 0.11
CA PHE A 98 -9.13 -10.68 -0.47
C PHE A 98 -10.21 -11.32 0.40
N GLN A 99 -10.61 -10.69 1.51
CA GLN A 99 -11.84 -11.07 2.17
C GLN A 99 -13.04 -10.72 1.27
N ILE A 100 -14.00 -11.64 1.15
CA ILE A 100 -15.28 -11.37 0.50
C ILE A 100 -16.07 -10.38 1.37
N VAL A 101 -16.37 -9.22 0.82
CA VAL A 101 -17.14 -8.15 1.50
C VAL A 101 -18.60 -8.13 1.07
N GLY A 102 -18.94 -8.79 -0.03
CA GLY A 102 -20.30 -8.91 -0.54
C GLY A 102 -20.36 -9.74 -1.81
N CYS A 103 -21.54 -9.78 -2.42
CA CYS A 103 -21.73 -10.25 -3.78
C CYS A 103 -22.54 -9.20 -4.54
N ASN A 104 -22.21 -9.00 -5.81
CA ASN A 104 -23.00 -8.12 -6.67
C ASN A 104 -24.32 -8.79 -7.12
N HIS A 105 -25.10 -8.11 -7.96
CA HIS A 105 -26.40 -8.61 -8.45
C HIS A 105 -26.30 -9.97 -9.16
N ASP A 106 -25.17 -10.24 -9.82
CA ASP A 106 -24.91 -11.46 -10.57
C ASP A 106 -24.29 -12.57 -9.68
N ALA A 107 -24.35 -12.41 -8.36
CA ALA A 107 -23.74 -13.29 -7.36
C ALA A 107 -22.22 -13.42 -7.48
N ILE A 108 -21.54 -12.49 -8.15
CA ILE A 108 -20.08 -12.45 -8.23
C ILE A 108 -19.55 -11.88 -6.91
N PRO A 109 -18.63 -12.57 -6.21
CA PRO A 109 -18.04 -12.07 -4.99
C PRO A 109 -17.27 -10.76 -5.20
N GLU A 110 -17.50 -9.80 -4.31
CA GLU A 110 -16.70 -8.59 -4.20
C GLU A 110 -15.64 -8.79 -3.12
N TYR A 111 -14.38 -8.50 -3.47
CA TYR A 111 -13.24 -8.70 -2.59
C TYR A 111 -12.71 -7.37 -2.07
N LEU A 112 -12.27 -7.35 -0.82
CA LEU A 112 -11.56 -6.19 -0.27
C LEU A 112 -10.19 -6.05 -0.98
N GLY A 113 -9.96 -4.86 -1.56
CA GLY A 113 -8.72 -4.52 -2.25
C GLY A 113 -7.47 -4.58 -1.36
N VAL A 114 -6.31 -4.64 -2.00
CA VAL A 114 -5.00 -4.69 -1.29
C VAL A 114 -4.76 -3.42 -0.51
N TRP A 115 -5.17 -2.27 -1.03
CA TRP A 115 -4.90 -0.95 -0.47
C TRP A 115 -6.22 -0.22 -0.18
N GLU A 116 -6.31 0.41 0.98
CA GLU A 116 -7.55 1.06 1.43
C GLU A 116 -7.94 2.28 0.56
N TRP A 117 -6.95 2.93 -0.05
CA TRP A 117 -7.14 4.22 -0.73
C TRP A 117 -7.17 4.14 -2.25
N GLY A 118 -7.18 2.94 -2.82
CA GLY A 118 -7.28 2.75 -4.26
C GLY A 118 -7.21 1.29 -4.67
N ASP A 119 -7.84 0.99 -5.80
CA ASP A 119 -7.80 -0.33 -6.41
C ASP A 119 -6.47 -0.52 -7.15
N LEU A 120 -5.87 -1.69 -6.98
CA LEU A 120 -4.61 -2.05 -7.59
C LEU A 120 -4.76 -3.43 -8.22
N GLU A 121 -4.41 -3.50 -9.50
CA GLU A 121 -4.45 -4.75 -10.24
C GLU A 121 -3.31 -5.68 -9.81
N ILE A 122 -3.45 -6.96 -10.13
CA ILE A 122 -2.46 -7.98 -9.77
C ILE A 122 -1.07 -7.73 -10.39
N ASP A 123 -1.02 -7.15 -11.58
CA ASP A 123 0.21 -6.77 -12.28
C ASP A 123 0.78 -5.43 -11.78
N GLU A 124 0.03 -4.69 -10.98
CA GLU A 124 0.47 -3.45 -10.32
C GLU A 124 0.97 -3.70 -8.91
N CYS A 125 0.28 -4.54 -8.13
CA CYS A 125 0.59 -4.78 -6.73
C CYS A 125 0.54 -6.26 -6.33
N CYS A 126 1.60 -6.74 -5.69
CA CYS A 126 1.59 -8.05 -5.06
C CYS A 126 0.65 -8.05 -3.84
N PRO A 127 -0.39 -8.88 -3.81
CA PRO A 127 -1.37 -8.89 -2.74
C PRO A 127 -0.83 -9.39 -1.39
N PHE A 128 0.23 -10.18 -1.42
CA PHE A 128 0.79 -10.81 -0.22
C PHE A 128 1.74 -9.88 0.55
N CYS A 129 2.52 -9.07 -0.18
CA CYS A 129 3.54 -8.20 0.42
C CYS A 129 3.37 -6.71 0.13
N GLY A 130 2.43 -6.31 -0.72
CA GLY A 130 2.19 -4.92 -1.11
C GLY A 130 3.22 -4.35 -2.09
N CYS A 131 4.11 -5.17 -2.69
CA CYS A 131 5.10 -4.69 -3.67
C CYS A 131 4.42 -4.12 -4.91
N LEU A 132 4.78 -2.89 -5.30
CA LEU A 132 4.28 -2.24 -6.52
C LEU A 132 5.05 -2.64 -7.79
N CYS A 133 5.58 -3.86 -7.77
CA CYS A 133 6.14 -4.56 -8.90
C CYS A 133 5.15 -5.57 -9.50
N GLY A 134 3.95 -5.68 -8.91
CA GLY A 134 2.95 -6.67 -9.28
C GLY A 134 3.37 -8.12 -9.03
N MET A 135 2.55 -9.02 -9.55
CA MET A 135 2.88 -10.42 -9.75
C MET A 135 3.12 -10.68 -11.23
N ALA A 136 4.24 -11.31 -11.55
CA ALA A 136 4.59 -11.70 -12.90
C ALA A 136 4.02 -13.09 -13.21
N PHE A 137 3.34 -13.22 -14.34
CA PHE A 137 2.84 -14.50 -14.81
C PHE A 137 3.96 -15.35 -15.42
N GLN A 138 3.97 -16.64 -15.11
CA GLN A 138 4.93 -17.60 -15.63
C GLN A 138 4.22 -18.67 -16.48
N ASP A 139 4.43 -18.62 -17.79
CA ASP A 139 3.76 -19.51 -18.75
C ASP A 139 4.02 -21.00 -18.50
N ALA A 140 5.25 -21.37 -18.11
CA ALA A 140 5.64 -22.77 -17.95
C ALA A 140 4.90 -23.48 -16.81
N SER A 141 4.58 -22.74 -15.74
CA SER A 141 3.86 -23.25 -14.57
C SER A 141 2.39 -22.85 -14.57
N GLN A 142 1.98 -21.88 -15.40
CA GLN A 142 0.67 -21.22 -15.33
C GLN A 142 0.41 -20.59 -13.95
N MET A 143 1.44 -20.00 -13.34
CA MET A 143 1.38 -19.42 -12.00
C MET A 143 1.85 -17.96 -12.00
N TYR A 144 1.34 -17.18 -11.06
CA TYR A 144 1.81 -15.84 -10.72
C TYR A 144 2.89 -15.92 -9.67
N HIS A 145 3.99 -15.19 -9.88
CA HIS A 145 5.08 -15.08 -8.92
C HIS A 145 5.36 -13.63 -8.55
N CYS A 146 5.65 -13.36 -7.27
CA CYS A 146 6.15 -12.06 -6.86
C CYS A 146 7.67 -12.11 -6.68
N ILE A 147 8.39 -11.26 -7.38
CA ILE A 147 9.85 -11.15 -7.30
C ILE A 147 10.38 -10.61 -5.95
N ASN A 148 9.49 -10.08 -5.09
CA ASN A 148 9.88 -9.50 -3.81
C ASN A 148 9.67 -10.44 -2.63
N CYS A 149 8.56 -11.19 -2.60
CA CYS A 149 8.25 -12.11 -1.49
C CYS A 149 8.27 -13.58 -1.90
N ASP A 150 8.69 -13.89 -3.14
CA ASP A 150 8.81 -15.23 -3.72
C ASP A 150 7.55 -16.10 -3.65
N VAL A 151 6.39 -15.46 -3.42
CA VAL A 151 5.11 -16.17 -3.39
C VAL A 151 4.79 -16.62 -4.81
N LEU A 152 4.29 -17.84 -4.94
CA LEU A 152 3.90 -18.48 -6.18
C LEU A 152 2.47 -19.00 -6.02
N THR A 153 1.53 -18.52 -6.82
CA THR A 153 0.11 -18.89 -6.70
C THR A 153 -0.59 -18.86 -8.06
N ASP A 154 -1.61 -19.69 -8.21
CA ASP A 154 -2.54 -19.69 -9.35
C ASP A 154 -3.92 -19.12 -8.96
N PHE A 155 -4.07 -18.63 -7.72
CA PHE A 155 -5.33 -18.15 -7.13
C PHE A 155 -6.48 -19.18 -7.11
N SER A 156 -6.19 -20.46 -7.30
CA SER A 156 -7.20 -21.53 -7.27
C SER A 156 -7.88 -21.69 -5.90
N GLU A 157 -7.31 -21.12 -4.84
CA GLU A 157 -7.94 -21.08 -3.51
C GLU A 157 -9.12 -20.12 -3.44
N LEU A 158 -9.17 -19.09 -4.30
CA LEU A 158 -10.28 -18.14 -4.35
C LEU A 158 -11.52 -18.72 -5.03
N SER A 159 -11.37 -19.78 -5.84
CA SER A 159 -12.47 -20.41 -6.59
C SER A 159 -13.16 -21.57 -5.86
N ARG A 160 -12.64 -22.06 -4.71
CA ARG A 160 -13.18 -23.26 -4.02
C ARG A 160 -14.11 -22.98 -2.83
N ARG A 161 -15.06 -22.05 -2.99
CA ARG A 161 -16.19 -21.91 -2.05
C ARG A 161 -17.52 -21.86 -2.80
N GLU A 162 -17.76 -22.83 -3.67
CA GLU A 162 -19.10 -23.19 -4.11
C GLU A 162 -19.59 -24.36 -3.22
N GLU A 163 -20.60 -24.03 -2.41
CA GLU A 163 -21.58 -24.81 -1.64
C GLU A 163 -21.18 -26.09 -0.87
N PRO A 164 -21.62 -26.25 0.40
CA PRO A 164 -21.66 -27.57 1.02
C PRO A 164 -22.67 -28.46 0.27
N GLU A 165 -22.22 -29.61 -0.22
CA GLU A 165 -23.12 -30.68 -0.71
C GLU A 165 -24.00 -31.16 0.47
N ASP A 166 -25.33 -31.03 0.32
CA ASP A 166 -26.36 -31.60 1.20
C ASP A 166 -26.36 -33.14 1.18
#